data_AF-A0A087D449-F1
#
_entry.id   AF-A0A087D449-F1
#
_cell.length_a   1.000
_cell.length_b   1.000
_cell.length_c   1.000
_cell.angle_alpha   90.00
_cell.angle_beta   90.00
_cell.angle_gamma   90.00
#
_symmetry.space_group_name_H-M   'P 1'
#
loop_
_entity.id
_entity.type
_entity.pdbx_description
1 polymer ?
#
loop_
_entity_poly.entity_id
_entity_poly.type
_entity_poly.pdbx_seq_one_letter_code
_entity_poly.pdbx_strand_id
1 'polypeptide(L)'
;MSERENGKMGKAAKWVKDNGLALAREMVGRHDDDMSNEGASRQFRRDMERATAAFAELGADKQQMHELLRKWFGVDSMEEADSYIKEGAQFEYPMTLLEEYLKREGCETMDIIRFKKDHNVVEKLRRDPSLSNLTAEQLKQRMEQNE
;
A
#
# COMPACT_ATOMS: atom_id res chain seq x y z
N MET A 1 21.28 -9.98 21.50
CA MET A 1 20.66 -9.58 20.22
C MET A 1 20.95 -10.69 19.22
N SER A 2 19.91 -11.32 18.66
CA SER A 2 20.02 -12.63 18.00
C SER A 2 20.38 -12.48 16.52
N GLU A 3 21.30 -13.33 16.03
CA GLU A 3 21.77 -13.40 14.63
C GLU A 3 20.64 -13.53 13.58
N ARG A 4 19.41 -13.85 14.00
CA ARG A 4 18.20 -13.86 13.17
C ARG A 4 17.77 -12.48 12.65
N GLU A 5 18.09 -11.39 13.36
CA GLU A 5 17.72 -10.02 12.93
C GLU A 5 18.58 -9.52 11.76
N ASN A 6 19.87 -9.88 11.74
CA ASN A 6 20.80 -9.51 10.66
C ASN A 6 20.44 -10.15 9.32
N GLY A 7 19.90 -11.36 9.31
CA GLY A 7 19.51 -12.07 8.07
C GLY A 7 18.28 -11.47 7.37
N LYS A 8 17.33 -10.92 8.14
CA LYS A 8 16.17 -10.19 7.59
C LYS A 8 16.57 -8.83 7.04
N MET A 9 17.40 -8.08 7.79
CA MET A 9 17.93 -6.79 7.33
C MET A 9 18.78 -6.91 6.06
N GLY A 10 19.56 -7.99 5.91
CA GLY A 10 20.33 -8.25 4.69
C GLY A 10 19.48 -8.52 3.45
N LYS A 11 18.36 -9.25 3.60
CA LYS A 11 17.39 -9.47 2.50
C LYS A 11 16.63 -8.20 2.16
N ALA A 12 16.24 -7.43 3.18
CA ALA A 12 15.60 -6.13 3.03
C ALA A 12 16.49 -5.15 2.25
N ALA A 13 17.74 -4.97 2.67
CA ALA A 13 18.68 -4.05 2.03
C ALA A 13 18.98 -4.43 0.57
N LYS A 14 19.09 -5.74 0.28
CA LYS A 14 19.22 -6.24 -1.10
C LYS A 14 17.95 -5.98 -1.90
N TRP A 15 16.78 -6.27 -1.34
CA TRP A 15 15.49 -6.01 -1.97
C TRP A 15 15.27 -4.52 -2.28
N VAL A 16 15.62 -3.60 -1.36
CA VAL A 16 15.55 -2.15 -1.59
C VAL A 16 16.48 -1.70 -2.71
N LYS A 17 17.67 -2.30 -2.79
CA LYS A 17 18.66 -1.99 -3.84
C LYS A 17 18.21 -2.48 -5.21
N ASP A 18 17.56 -3.65 -5.26
CA ASP A 18 17.10 -4.29 -6.49
C ASP A 18 15.79 -3.67 -7.01
N ASN A 19 14.90 -3.21 -6.11
CA ASN A 19 13.56 -2.70 -6.45
C ASN A 19 13.43 -1.17 -6.41
N GLY A 20 14.34 -0.46 -5.73
CA GLY A 20 14.31 1.01 -5.66
C GLY A 20 14.39 1.68 -7.04
N LEU A 21 15.07 1.06 -8.00
CA LEU A 21 15.14 1.55 -9.39
C LEU A 21 13.84 1.29 -10.18
N ALA A 22 13.10 0.24 -9.87
CA ALA A 22 11.80 -0.06 -10.49
C ALA A 22 10.73 0.90 -9.97
N LEU A 23 10.72 1.16 -8.67
CA LEU A 23 9.81 2.11 -8.03
C LEU A 23 10.07 3.55 -8.51
N ALA A 24 11.34 3.93 -8.66
CA ALA A 24 11.72 5.22 -9.25
C ALA A 24 11.26 5.36 -10.71
N ARG A 25 11.16 4.27 -11.48
CA ARG A 25 10.64 4.29 -12.87
C ARG A 25 9.12 4.36 -12.92
N GLU A 26 8.43 3.70 -11.99
CA GLU A 26 6.97 3.75 -11.86
C GLU A 26 6.47 5.16 -11.51
N MET A 27 7.22 5.87 -10.66
CA MET A 27 6.93 7.24 -10.24
C MET A 27 7.21 8.30 -11.33
N VAL A 28 7.90 7.95 -12.43
CA VAL A 28 8.28 8.87 -13.51
C VAL A 28 7.16 9.08 -14.56
N GLY A 29 5.94 8.59 -14.31
CA GLY A 29 4.86 8.60 -15.31
C GLY A 29 3.63 9.46 -15.00
N ARG A 30 3.71 10.78 -15.27
CA ARG A 30 2.75 11.67 -15.97
C ARG A 30 2.84 13.09 -15.43
N HIS A 31 3.54 13.93 -16.21
CA HIS A 31 3.54 15.38 -16.08
C HIS A 31 2.19 15.96 -16.49
N ASP A 32 1.71 16.91 -15.70
CA ASP A 32 1.12 18.14 -16.19
C ASP A 32 1.56 19.25 -15.23
N ASP A 33 2.31 20.22 -15.78
CA ASP A 33 2.76 21.42 -15.10
C ASP A 33 1.57 22.36 -14.94
N ASP A 34 0.87 22.29 -13.81
CA ASP A 34 0.20 23.47 -13.28
C ASP A 34 -0.10 23.29 -11.79
N MET A 35 0.02 24.40 -11.05
CA MET A 35 -0.67 24.73 -9.80
C MET A 35 0.19 25.12 -8.58
N SER A 36 -0.32 26.17 -7.94
CA SER A 36 -0.12 26.65 -6.56
C SER A 36 0.37 25.60 -5.54
N ASN A 37 1.04 26.05 -4.48
CA ASN A 37 1.62 25.25 -3.38
C ASN A 37 0.68 24.14 -2.81
N GLU A 38 -0.63 24.35 -2.85
CA GLU A 38 -1.64 23.35 -2.45
C GLU A 38 -1.77 22.18 -3.43
N GLY A 39 -1.64 22.41 -4.74
CA GLY A 39 -1.69 21.39 -5.78
C GLY A 39 -0.49 20.45 -5.68
N ALA A 40 0.71 21.01 -5.53
CA ALA A 40 1.94 20.25 -5.30
C ALA A 40 1.88 19.39 -4.03
N SER A 41 1.32 19.92 -2.94
CA SER A 41 1.17 19.19 -1.68
C SER A 41 0.19 18.01 -1.78
N ARG A 42 -0.92 18.18 -2.51
CA ARG A 42 -1.89 17.10 -2.76
C ARG A 42 -1.30 16.02 -3.66
N GLN A 43 -0.57 16.41 -4.69
CA GLN A 43 0.08 15.47 -5.60
C GLN A 43 1.13 14.64 -4.86
N PHE A 44 2.00 15.29 -4.09
CA PHE A 44 3.00 14.61 -3.28
C PHE A 44 2.37 13.58 -2.34
N ARG A 45 1.28 13.94 -1.65
CA ARG A 45 0.54 13.00 -0.81
C ARG A 45 0.06 11.77 -1.58
N ARG A 46 -0.51 11.95 -2.78
CA ARG A 46 -0.96 10.83 -3.62
C ARG A 46 0.19 9.94 -4.07
N ASP A 47 1.33 10.54 -4.38
CA ASP A 47 2.52 9.78 -4.76
C ASP A 47 3.04 8.95 -3.58
N MET A 48 3.00 9.48 -2.35
CA MET A 48 3.37 8.73 -1.15
C MET A 48 2.39 7.58 -0.86
N GLU A 49 1.09 7.80 -1.03
CA GLU A 49 0.07 6.74 -0.90
C GLU A 49 0.30 5.61 -1.92
N ARG A 50 0.65 5.94 -3.17
CA ARG A 50 1.00 4.95 -4.19
C ARG A 50 2.30 4.21 -3.86
N ALA A 51 3.33 4.95 -3.43
CA ALA A 51 4.61 4.35 -3.06
C ALA A 51 4.47 3.35 -1.92
N THR A 52 3.70 3.67 -0.86
CA THR A 52 3.49 2.74 0.25
C THR A 52 2.62 1.54 -0.13
N ALA A 53 1.66 1.70 -1.04
CA ALA A 53 0.93 0.56 -1.63
C ALA A 53 1.88 -0.39 -2.40
N ALA A 54 2.75 0.15 -3.25
CA ALA A 54 3.74 -0.64 -4.00
C ALA A 54 4.75 -1.32 -3.06
N PHE A 55 5.18 -0.65 -1.99
CA PHE A 55 6.01 -1.29 -0.97
C PHE A 55 5.32 -2.48 -0.30
N ALA A 56 4.01 -2.38 -0.02
CA ALA A 56 3.23 -3.45 0.57
C ALA A 56 3.10 -4.64 -0.39
N GLU A 57 2.82 -4.36 -1.68
CA GLU A 57 2.77 -5.37 -2.73
C GLU A 57 4.05 -6.19 -2.82
N LEU A 58 5.19 -5.51 -2.66
CA LEU A 58 6.49 -6.15 -2.71
C LEU A 58 6.93 -6.78 -1.37
N GLY A 59 6.07 -6.76 -0.36
CA GLY A 59 6.26 -7.43 0.92
C GLY A 59 7.08 -6.66 1.95
N ALA A 60 7.19 -5.34 1.84
CA ALA A 60 7.83 -4.52 2.87
C ALA A 60 6.96 -4.42 4.13
N ASP A 61 7.58 -4.55 5.31
CA ASP A 61 6.95 -4.27 6.59
C ASP A 61 6.95 -2.77 6.91
N LYS A 62 6.25 -2.40 7.98
CA LYS A 62 6.10 -1.00 8.42
C LYS A 62 7.45 -0.31 8.65
N GLN A 63 8.41 -1.00 9.29
CA GLN A 63 9.72 -0.41 9.57
C GLN A 63 10.49 -0.15 8.27
N GLN A 64 10.46 -1.11 7.34
CA GLN A 64 11.07 -0.97 6.02
C GLN A 64 10.44 0.19 5.24
N MET A 65 9.12 0.36 5.30
CA MET A 65 8.44 1.49 4.67
C MET A 65 8.89 2.84 5.25
N HIS A 66 9.05 2.96 6.57
CA HIS A 66 9.60 4.18 7.18
C HIS A 66 11.01 4.49 6.67
N GLU A 67 11.89 3.49 6.62
CA GLU A 67 13.25 3.65 6.12
C GLU A 67 13.27 4.08 4.64
N LEU A 68 12.37 3.53 3.83
CA LEU A 68 12.21 3.88 2.41
C LEU A 68 11.69 5.31 2.22
N LEU A 69 10.63 5.68 2.95
CA LEU A 69 10.03 7.02 2.90
C LEU A 69 11.04 8.09 3.31
N ARG A 70 11.79 7.83 4.38
CA ARG A 70 12.85 8.73 4.82
C ARG A 70 13.98 8.85 3.79
N LYS A 71 14.48 7.71 3.30
CA LYS A 71 15.66 7.67 2.41
C LYS A 71 15.40 8.26 1.03
N TRP A 72 14.26 7.95 0.43
CA TRP A 72 13.99 8.29 -0.97
C TRP A 72 13.10 9.52 -1.14
N PHE A 73 12.29 9.84 -0.12
CA PHE A 73 11.30 10.91 -0.19
C PHE A 73 11.48 11.99 0.88
N GLY A 74 12.48 11.86 1.75
CA GLY A 74 12.78 12.87 2.78
C GLY A 74 11.70 13.02 3.85
N VAL A 75 10.82 12.03 4.01
CA VAL A 75 9.78 12.04 5.03
C VAL A 75 10.41 11.66 6.38
N ASP A 76 10.85 12.67 7.13
CA ASP A 76 11.48 12.48 8.45
C ASP A 76 10.46 12.37 9.59
N SER A 77 9.23 12.85 9.39
CA SER A 77 8.17 12.75 10.40
C SER A 77 7.58 11.34 10.43
N MET A 78 7.65 10.71 11.60
CA MET A 78 7.08 9.37 11.82
C MET A 78 5.55 9.39 11.68
N GLU A 79 4.90 10.47 12.12
CA GLU A 79 3.44 10.66 12.03
C GLU A 79 2.99 10.83 10.58
N GLU A 80 3.77 11.57 9.79
CA GLU A 80 3.51 11.77 8.37
C GLU A 80 3.69 10.46 7.58
N ALA A 81 4.80 9.75 7.84
CA ALA A 81 5.04 8.43 7.27
C ALA A 81 3.94 7.44 7.64
N ASP A 82 3.49 7.43 8.90
CA ASP A 82 2.37 6.59 9.35
C ASP A 82 1.07 6.91 8.62
N SER A 83 0.80 8.18 8.34
CA SER A 83 -0.37 8.57 7.54
C SER A 83 -0.30 8.00 6.12
N TYR A 84 0.87 8.03 5.47
CA TYR A 84 1.02 7.48 4.11
C TYR A 84 0.96 5.96 4.09
N ILE A 85 1.55 5.29 5.08
CA ILE A 85 1.47 3.84 5.23
C ILE A 85 0.02 3.42 5.46
N LYS A 86 -0.73 4.15 6.29
CA LYS A 86 -2.14 3.86 6.53
C LYS A 86 -2.98 3.95 5.26
N GLU A 87 -2.89 5.05 4.52
CA GLU A 87 -3.73 5.22 3.33
C GLU A 87 -3.27 4.29 2.18
N GLY A 88 -1.98 4.19 1.91
CA GLY A 88 -1.49 3.35 0.80
C GLY A 88 -1.41 1.86 1.13
N ALA A 89 -0.53 1.49 2.06
CA ALA A 89 -0.23 0.10 2.37
C ALA A 89 -1.40 -0.63 3.08
N GLN A 90 -2.13 0.07 3.96
CA GLN A 90 -3.18 -0.57 4.78
C GLN A 90 -4.57 -0.49 4.17
N PHE A 91 -4.81 0.45 3.25
CA PHE A 91 -6.13 0.66 2.64
C PHE A 91 -6.13 0.45 1.12
N GLU A 92 -5.38 1.25 0.35
CA GLU A 92 -5.40 1.18 -1.12
C GLU A 92 -4.89 -0.17 -1.66
N TYR A 93 -3.80 -0.69 -1.10
CA TYR A 93 -3.22 -1.97 -1.54
C TYR A 93 -4.17 -3.16 -1.32
N PRO A 94 -4.72 -3.42 -0.11
CA PRO A 94 -5.66 -4.50 0.11
C PRO A 94 -6.95 -4.38 -0.71
N MET A 95 -7.41 -3.15 -0.96
CA MET A 95 -8.56 -2.90 -1.83
C MET A 95 -8.27 -3.34 -3.28
N THR A 96 -7.14 -2.89 -3.83
CA THR A 96 -6.72 -3.25 -5.19
C THR A 96 -6.52 -4.76 -5.32
N LEU A 97 -5.85 -5.36 -4.34
CA LEU A 97 -5.61 -6.80 -4.28
C LEU A 97 -6.92 -7.61 -4.30
N LEU A 98 -7.93 -7.18 -3.54
CA LEU A 98 -9.24 -7.81 -3.52
C LEU A 98 -9.99 -7.64 -4.86
N GLU A 99 -9.96 -6.44 -5.43
CA GLU A 99 -10.60 -6.17 -6.73
C GLU A 99 -10.00 -7.02 -7.85
N GLU A 100 -8.67 -7.12 -7.92
CA GLU A 100 -8.00 -7.96 -8.90
C GLU A 100 -8.32 -9.44 -8.72
N TYR A 101 -8.37 -9.91 -7.47
CA TYR A 101 -8.74 -11.28 -7.17
C TYR A 101 -10.16 -11.60 -7.65
N LEU A 102 -11.14 -10.74 -7.34
CA LEU A 102 -12.52 -10.93 -7.79
C LEU A 102 -12.64 -10.89 -9.32
N LYS A 103 -11.88 -10.03 -10.00
CA LYS A 103 -11.81 -10.03 -11.48
C LYS A 103 -11.26 -11.35 -12.02
N ARG A 104 -10.21 -11.90 -11.39
CA ARG A 104 -9.61 -13.19 -11.80
C ARG A 104 -10.57 -14.37 -11.57
N GLU A 105 -11.43 -14.28 -10.55
CA GLU A 105 -12.53 -15.23 -10.30
C GLU A 105 -13.72 -15.06 -11.27
N GLY A 106 -13.66 -14.09 -12.20
CA GLY A 106 -14.69 -13.86 -13.20
C GLY A 106 -15.85 -12.96 -12.74
N CYS A 107 -15.70 -12.23 -11.62
CA CYS A 107 -16.69 -11.24 -11.23
C CYS A 107 -16.68 -10.04 -12.16
N GLU A 108 -17.87 -9.63 -12.61
CA GLU A 108 -18.04 -8.41 -13.38
C GLU A 108 -17.84 -7.17 -12.50
N THR A 109 -17.52 -6.04 -13.12
CA THR A 109 -17.24 -4.78 -12.40
C THR A 109 -18.41 -4.38 -11.47
N MET A 110 -19.65 -4.60 -11.91
CA MET A 110 -20.84 -4.29 -11.11
C MET A 110 -20.97 -5.18 -9.87
N ASP A 111 -20.62 -6.47 -9.98
CA ASP A 111 -20.65 -7.40 -8.85
C ASP A 111 -19.58 -7.06 -7.82
N ILE A 112 -18.40 -6.62 -8.28
CA ILE A 112 -17.32 -6.15 -7.40
C ILE A 112 -17.74 -4.89 -6.64
N ILE A 113 -18.38 -3.93 -7.32
CA ILE A 113 -18.93 -2.73 -6.65
C ILE A 113 -19.97 -3.14 -5.61
N ARG A 114 -20.86 -4.07 -5.95
CA ARG A 114 -21.90 -4.55 -5.03
C ARG A 114 -21.28 -5.27 -3.84
N PHE A 115 -20.34 -6.19 -4.05
CA PHE A 115 -19.60 -6.88 -2.99
C PHE A 115 -18.95 -5.89 -2.01
N LYS A 116 -18.23 -4.89 -2.52
CA LYS A 116 -17.58 -3.88 -1.67
C LYS A 116 -18.58 -3.13 -0.78
N LYS A 117 -19.76 -2.84 -1.33
CA LYS A 117 -20.85 -2.15 -0.62
C LYS A 117 -21.53 -3.06 0.39
N ASP A 118 -21.99 -4.22 -0.04
CA ASP A 118 -22.76 -5.18 0.77
C ASP A 118 -21.95 -5.62 2.00
N HIS A 119 -20.63 -5.82 1.85
CA HIS A 119 -19.75 -6.25 2.94
C HIS A 119 -19.04 -5.10 3.67
N ASN A 120 -19.33 -3.83 3.36
CA ASN A 120 -18.71 -2.65 3.97
C ASN A 120 -17.17 -2.69 3.96
N VAL A 121 -16.57 -3.12 2.85
CA VAL A 121 -15.13 -3.40 2.74
C VAL A 121 -14.28 -2.18 3.09
N VAL A 122 -14.67 -1.00 2.60
CA VAL A 122 -13.97 0.27 2.86
C VAL A 122 -13.89 0.56 4.36
N GLU A 123 -15.02 0.50 5.05
CA GLU A 123 -15.09 0.78 6.49
C GLU A 123 -14.29 -0.25 7.31
N LYS A 124 -14.37 -1.52 6.94
CA LYS A 124 -13.61 -2.59 7.62
C LYS A 124 -12.10 -2.38 7.48
N LEU A 125 -11.61 -2.12 6.26
CA LEU A 125 -10.19 -1.84 6.04
C LEU A 125 -9.70 -0.59 6.79
N ARG A 126 -10.53 0.46 6.88
CA ARG A 126 -10.17 1.68 7.64
C ARG A 126 -10.12 1.48 9.15
N ARG A 127 -10.90 0.53 9.69
CA ARG A 127 -11.01 0.27 11.14
C ARG A 127 -10.06 -0.80 11.64
N ASP A 128 -9.76 -1.80 10.81
CA ASP A 128 -8.93 -2.94 11.19
C ASP A 128 -7.68 -3.05 10.29
N PRO A 129 -6.56 -2.44 10.73
CA PRO A 129 -5.28 -2.53 10.02
C PRO A 129 -4.78 -3.97 9.83
N SER A 130 -5.22 -4.93 10.65
CA SER A 130 -4.77 -6.32 10.53
C SER A 130 -5.20 -6.97 9.22
N LEU A 131 -6.27 -6.47 8.60
CA LEU A 131 -6.78 -6.93 7.32
C LEU A 131 -5.78 -6.73 6.17
N SER A 132 -4.88 -5.75 6.28
CA SER A 132 -3.86 -5.48 5.27
C SER A 132 -2.80 -6.59 5.14
N ASN A 133 -2.70 -7.48 6.13
CA ASN A 133 -1.78 -8.61 6.10
C ASN A 133 -2.39 -9.89 5.51
N LEU A 134 -3.67 -9.83 5.11
CA LEU A 134 -4.37 -10.99 4.56
C LEU A 134 -4.08 -11.13 3.06
N THR A 135 -4.02 -12.37 2.59
CA THR A 135 -4.10 -12.65 1.15
C THR A 135 -5.46 -12.24 0.59
N ALA A 136 -5.57 -12.06 -0.73
CA ALA A 136 -6.83 -11.68 -1.37
C ALA A 136 -8.00 -12.63 -1.06
N GLU A 137 -7.73 -13.94 -1.08
CA GLU A 137 -8.70 -14.98 -0.74
C GLU A 137 -9.14 -14.89 0.74
N GLN A 138 -8.18 -14.77 1.65
CA GLN A 138 -8.48 -14.62 3.08
C GLN A 138 -9.23 -13.32 3.37
N LEU A 139 -8.89 -12.25 2.66
CA LEU A 139 -9.56 -10.96 2.78
C LEU A 139 -11.01 -11.09 2.31
N LYS A 140 -11.27 -11.73 1.16
CA LYS A 140 -12.62 -12.05 0.69
C LYS A 140 -13.40 -12.86 1.73
N GLN A 141 -12.84 -13.97 2.20
CA GLN A 141 -13.48 -14.81 3.21
C GLN A 141 -13.82 -14.02 4.49
N ARG A 142 -12.92 -13.13 4.93
CA ARG A 142 -13.15 -12.28 6.10
C ARG A 142 -14.27 -11.25 5.87
N MET A 143 -14.43 -10.75 4.65
CA MET A 143 -15.52 -9.84 4.32
C MET A 143 -16.89 -10.54 4.40
N GLU A 144 -16.94 -11.80 3.97
CA GLU A 144 -18.14 -12.66 3.94
C GLU A 144 -18.50 -13.26 5.31
N GLN A 145 -17.52 -13.51 6.20
CA GLN A 145 -17.74 -14.16 7.51
C GLN A 145 -18.41 -13.29 8.59
N ASN A 146 -18.57 -11.99 8.35
CA ASN A 146 -19.08 -11.02 9.34
C ASN A 146 -20.50 -10.51 9.00
N GLU A 147 -21.36 -11.40 8.49
CA GLU A 147 -22.81 -11.18 8.37
C GLU A 147 -23.58 -11.75 9.57
#